data_AF-Q0CVU7-F1
#
_entry.id   AF-Q0CVU7-F1
#
_cell.length_a   1.000
_cell.length_b   1.000
_cell.length_c   1.000
_cell.angle_alpha   90.00
_cell.angle_beta   90.00
_cell.angle_gamma   90.00
#
_symmetry.space_group_name_H-M   'P 1'
#
loop_
_entity.id
_entity.type
_entity.pdbx_description
1 polymer ?
#
loop_
_entity_poly.entity_id
_entity_poly.type
_entity_poly.pdbx_seq_one_letter_code
_entity_poly.pdbx_strand_id
1 'polypeptide(L)'
;MSLVPIICTYEVPSTVPDPLGPQVQDHKYTKDSVTKPPVESVQYPFLGWDIGKIAQFLQENAPRAVLDHTTFLVADEQTASDGDTLLLVYNIKDSQESVRLTAGCANSGAVSVSIATTDVGELRSLADDDGVYRGGPQRPPPQKGGKAPKKQL
;
A
#
# COMPACT_ATOMS: atom_id res chain seq x y z
N MET A 1 -6.92 12.83 8.16
CA MET A 1 -7.47 11.60 7.55
C MET A 1 -6.30 10.66 7.33
N SER A 2 -6.29 9.51 7.97
CA SER A 2 -5.16 8.56 7.94
C SER A 2 -5.46 7.50 6.89
N LEU A 3 -4.87 7.60 5.70
CA LEU A 3 -4.96 6.56 4.68
C LEU A 3 -4.03 5.41 5.08
N VAL A 4 -4.60 4.24 5.33
CA VAL A 4 -3.85 3.01 5.62
C VAL A 4 -3.74 2.22 4.31
N PRO A 5 -2.55 2.11 3.69
CA PRO A 5 -2.39 1.31 2.49
C PRO A 5 -2.60 -0.18 2.81
N ILE A 6 -3.36 -0.86 1.95
CA ILE A 6 -3.50 -2.32 1.99
C ILE A 6 -2.19 -2.92 1.48
N ILE A 7 -1.51 -3.70 2.32
CA ILE A 7 -0.44 -4.59 1.90
C ILE A 7 -1.07 -5.96 1.70
N CYS A 8 -1.29 -6.38 0.45
CA CYS A 8 -1.65 -7.77 0.16
C CYS A 8 -0.38 -8.62 0.21
N THR A 9 0.05 -9.04 1.39
CA THR A 9 1.25 -9.88 1.53
C THR A 9 1.06 -11.26 0.88
N TYR A 10 1.96 -11.65 -0.01
CA TYR A 10 2.31 -13.06 -0.21
C TYR A 10 3.31 -13.45 0.90
N GLU A 11 3.37 -14.73 1.27
CA GLU A 11 4.43 -15.21 2.19
C GLU A 11 5.67 -15.64 1.42
N VAL A 12 6.83 -15.15 1.84
CA VAL A 12 8.11 -15.86 1.72
C VAL A 12 8.21 -16.81 2.92
N PRO A 13 8.59 -18.09 2.75
CA PRO A 13 8.65 -19.01 3.87
C PRO A 13 9.86 -18.65 4.74
N SER A 14 9.62 -18.04 5.89
CA SER A 14 10.66 -17.86 6.89
C SER A 14 10.21 -18.40 8.24
N THR A 15 11.00 -19.36 8.68
CA THR A 15 10.91 -20.08 9.94
C THR A 15 11.13 -19.11 11.13
N VAL A 16 10.43 -19.36 12.25
CA VAL A 16 10.64 -18.86 13.64
C VAL A 16 9.60 -17.83 14.15
N PRO A 17 9.02 -17.99 15.38
CA PRO A 17 7.78 -17.32 15.82
C PRO A 17 8.00 -16.01 16.60
N ASP A 18 7.00 -15.14 16.57
CA ASP A 18 6.96 -13.84 17.26
C ASP A 18 5.83 -13.79 18.30
N PRO A 19 5.98 -13.16 19.48
CA PRO A 19 4.89 -12.99 20.43
C PRO A 19 4.39 -11.53 20.54
N LEU A 20 3.07 -11.40 20.75
CA LEU A 20 2.31 -10.27 21.33
C LEU A 20 1.55 -9.35 20.35
N GLY A 21 0.26 -9.66 20.13
CA GLY A 21 -0.75 -8.75 19.58
C GLY A 21 -1.48 -7.89 20.66
N PRO A 22 -2.49 -7.08 20.26
CA PRO A 22 -3.28 -6.23 21.17
C PRO A 22 -4.55 -6.94 21.71
N GLN A 23 -5.12 -6.41 22.81
CA GLN A 23 -6.36 -6.87 23.44
C GLN A 23 -7.39 -5.73 23.55
N VAL A 24 -8.66 -6.03 23.29
CA VAL A 24 -9.83 -5.31 23.81
C VAL A 24 -10.83 -6.31 24.42
N GLN A 25 -11.19 -6.01 25.67
CA GLN A 25 -12.37 -6.37 26.46
C GLN A 25 -12.58 -7.80 27.01
N ASP A 26 -12.28 -7.87 28.31
CA ASP A 26 -12.83 -8.69 29.41
C ASP A 26 -13.92 -9.71 29.07
N HIS A 27 -13.45 -10.87 28.62
CA HIS A 27 -14.14 -12.13 28.84
C HIS A 27 -13.42 -12.82 30.00
N LYS A 28 -14.16 -13.31 31.01
CA LYS A 28 -13.58 -14.09 32.11
C LYS A 28 -12.80 -15.29 31.54
N TYR A 29 -11.48 -15.19 31.51
CA TYR A 29 -10.58 -16.23 31.03
C TYR A 29 -10.47 -17.37 32.07
N THR A 30 -11.23 -18.44 31.91
CA THR A 30 -10.97 -19.72 32.60
C THR A 30 -9.91 -20.53 31.84
N LYS A 31 -9.11 -21.31 32.57
CA LYS A 31 -7.99 -22.11 32.04
C LYS A 31 -8.40 -23.07 30.91
N ASP A 32 -9.67 -23.47 30.91
CA ASP A 32 -10.27 -24.38 29.91
C ASP A 32 -10.77 -23.68 28.63
N SER A 33 -10.72 -22.34 28.57
CA SER A 33 -11.10 -21.54 27.38
C SER A 33 -9.96 -21.39 26.35
N VAL A 34 -8.75 -21.87 26.70
CA VAL A 34 -7.49 -21.60 25.99
C VAL A 34 -7.18 -22.64 24.90
N THR A 35 -8.05 -23.62 24.65
CA THR A 35 -7.82 -24.67 23.65
C THR A 35 -8.67 -24.52 22.39
N LYS A 36 -8.90 -23.28 21.93
CA LYS A 36 -9.25 -23.10 20.51
C LYS A 36 -7.96 -23.31 19.69
N PRO A 37 -7.92 -24.28 18.76
CA PRO A 37 -6.77 -24.44 17.87
C PRO A 37 -6.49 -23.10 17.16
N PRO A 38 -5.21 -22.75 16.91
CA PRO A 38 -4.87 -21.64 16.03
C PRO A 38 -5.67 -21.80 14.74
N VAL A 39 -6.32 -20.73 14.27
CA VAL A 39 -7.19 -20.69 13.08
C VAL A 39 -6.65 -21.63 12.00
N GLU A 40 -7.32 -22.78 11.79
CA GLU A 40 -6.78 -23.93 11.03
C GLU A 40 -6.62 -23.67 9.52
N SER A 41 -6.97 -22.48 9.04
CA SER A 41 -6.66 -22.05 7.67
C SER A 41 -6.51 -20.54 7.63
N VAL A 42 -5.28 -20.08 7.36
CA VAL A 42 -5.07 -18.70 6.90
C VAL A 42 -5.64 -18.64 5.49
N GLN A 43 -6.85 -18.11 5.34
CA GLN A 43 -7.38 -17.78 4.02
C GLN A 43 -6.77 -16.45 3.60
N TYR A 44 -6.04 -16.48 2.49
CA TYR A 44 -5.57 -15.28 1.80
C TYR A 44 -6.60 -14.94 0.71
N PRO A 45 -7.63 -14.14 1.01
CA PRO A 45 -8.77 -13.97 0.12
C PRO A 45 -8.36 -13.41 -1.23
N PHE A 46 -7.28 -12.63 -1.31
CA PHE A 46 -6.82 -11.96 -2.53
C PHE A 46 -5.80 -12.77 -3.34
N LEU A 47 -5.38 -13.94 -2.85
CA LEU A 47 -4.38 -14.75 -3.55
C LEU A 47 -4.95 -15.26 -4.88
N GLY A 48 -4.23 -14.98 -5.97
CA GLY A 48 -4.64 -15.35 -7.33
C GLY A 48 -5.85 -14.56 -7.88
N TRP A 49 -6.26 -13.47 -7.21
CA TRP A 49 -7.28 -12.58 -7.76
C TRP A 49 -6.65 -11.57 -8.70
N ASP A 50 -7.34 -11.28 -9.80
CA ASP A 50 -6.99 -10.14 -10.64
C ASP A 50 -7.39 -8.81 -9.97
N ILE A 51 -6.81 -7.72 -10.47
CA ILE A 51 -7.02 -6.36 -9.95
C ILE A 51 -8.49 -5.96 -9.98
N GLY A 52 -9.22 -6.32 -11.03
CA GLY A 52 -10.63 -5.97 -11.19
C GLY A 52 -11.49 -6.64 -10.11
N LYS A 53 -11.22 -7.91 -9.82
CA LYS A 53 -11.88 -8.66 -8.74
C LYS A 53 -11.56 -8.08 -7.36
N ILE A 54 -10.30 -7.68 -7.11
CA ILE A 54 -9.92 -7.00 -5.87
C ILE A 54 -10.67 -5.68 -5.73
N ALA A 55 -10.70 -4.86 -6.79
CA ALA A 55 -11.38 -3.57 -6.77
C ALA A 55 -12.88 -3.71 -6.55
N GLN A 56 -13.53 -4.67 -7.21
CA GLN A 56 -14.94 -4.99 -7.00
C GLN A 56 -15.21 -5.37 -5.53
N PHE A 57 -14.36 -6.23 -4.95
CA PHE A 57 -14.49 -6.60 -3.55
C PHE A 57 -14.36 -5.40 -2.61
N LEU A 58 -13.38 -4.52 -2.84
CA LEU A 58 -13.21 -3.31 -2.03
C LEU A 58 -14.44 -2.39 -2.17
N GLN A 59 -14.97 -2.22 -3.37
CA GLN A 59 -16.17 -1.40 -3.60
C GLN A 59 -17.40 -1.96 -2.87
N GLU A 60 -17.60 -3.27 -2.89
CA GLU A 60 -18.76 -3.94 -2.28
C GLU A 60 -18.67 -4.03 -0.75
N ASN A 61 -17.47 -4.23 -0.21
CA ASN A 61 -17.27 -4.61 1.19
C ASN A 61 -16.64 -3.50 2.06
N ALA A 62 -16.10 -2.44 1.44
CA ALA A 62 -15.45 -1.35 2.16
C ALA A 62 -16.15 0.04 2.07
N PRO A 63 -17.47 0.19 1.82
CA PRO A 63 -18.08 1.51 1.60
C PRO A 63 -18.09 2.42 2.84
N ARG A 64 -17.83 1.85 4.03
CA ARG A 64 -17.68 2.58 5.30
C ARG A 64 -16.29 2.46 5.91
N ALA A 65 -15.37 1.79 5.21
CA ALA A 65 -14.00 1.66 5.67
C ALA A 65 -13.22 2.94 5.34
N VAL A 66 -12.06 3.11 5.98
CA VAL A 66 -11.08 4.15 5.62
C VAL A 66 -10.32 3.78 4.35
N LEU A 67 -10.59 2.60 3.79
CA LEU A 67 -9.96 2.06 2.61
C LEU A 67 -10.52 2.73 1.36
N ASP A 68 -9.61 3.26 0.54
CA ASP A 68 -9.94 3.78 -0.78
C ASP A 68 -10.06 2.61 -1.77
N HIS A 69 -11.24 2.45 -2.36
CA HIS A 69 -11.49 1.44 -3.40
C HIS A 69 -11.04 1.91 -4.79
N THR A 70 -10.66 3.18 -4.91
CA THR A 70 -10.16 3.78 -6.16
C THR A 70 -8.65 3.81 -6.23
N THR A 71 -7.95 3.87 -5.10
CA THR A 71 -6.48 3.88 -5.06
C THR A 71 -5.97 2.89 -4.01
N PHE A 72 -5.29 1.83 -4.43
CA PHE A 72 -4.79 0.80 -3.52
C PHE A 72 -3.48 0.16 -4.01
N LEU A 73 -2.77 -0.50 -3.10
CA LEU A 73 -1.53 -1.22 -3.38
C LEU A 73 -1.80 -2.72 -3.44
N VAL A 74 -1.14 -3.40 -4.37
CA VAL A 74 -1.17 -4.85 -4.54
C VAL A 74 0.26 -5.38 -4.43
N ALA A 75 0.45 -6.44 -3.66
CA ALA A 75 1.66 -7.25 -3.73
C ALA A 75 1.33 -8.51 -4.53
N ASP A 76 1.97 -8.65 -5.69
CA ASP A 76 1.74 -9.72 -6.66
C ASP A 76 2.99 -10.62 -6.77
N GLU A 77 3.06 -11.47 -7.80
CA GLU A 77 4.20 -12.38 -7.97
C GLU A 77 5.53 -11.64 -8.16
N GLN A 78 5.49 -10.41 -8.69
CA GLN A 78 6.69 -9.60 -8.86
C GLN A 78 7.18 -9.12 -7.49
N THR A 79 6.28 -8.61 -6.64
CA THR A 79 6.67 -8.31 -5.26
C THR A 79 7.22 -9.56 -4.58
N ALA A 80 6.63 -10.73 -4.82
CA ALA A 80 7.14 -11.99 -4.29
C ALA A 80 8.54 -12.36 -4.72
N SER A 81 8.91 -11.96 -5.92
CA SER A 81 10.21 -12.24 -6.49
C SER A 81 11.28 -11.25 -6.01
N ASP A 82 10.94 -9.97 -5.85
CA ASP A 82 11.92 -8.91 -5.54
C ASP A 82 11.91 -8.43 -4.08
N GLY A 83 10.81 -8.59 -3.36
CA GLY A 83 10.63 -8.17 -1.97
C GLY A 83 10.66 -6.65 -1.74
N ASP A 84 10.72 -5.83 -2.79
CA ASP A 84 10.99 -4.39 -2.67
C ASP A 84 10.07 -3.53 -3.56
N THR A 85 9.14 -4.12 -4.32
CA THR A 85 8.23 -3.35 -5.17
C THR A 85 6.76 -3.62 -4.91
N LEU A 86 5.88 -2.63 -5.05
CA LEU A 86 4.43 -2.80 -4.92
C LEU A 86 3.73 -2.20 -6.15
N LEU A 87 2.64 -2.82 -6.58
CA LEU A 87 1.83 -2.27 -7.66
C LEU A 87 0.84 -1.26 -7.08
N LEU A 88 0.98 0.02 -7.44
CA LEU A 88 -0.07 1.01 -7.21
C LEU A 88 -1.11 0.87 -8.30
N VAL A 89 -2.36 0.72 -7.88
CA VAL A 89 -3.53 0.65 -8.75
C VAL A 89 -4.39 1.89 -8.53
N TYR A 90 -4.78 2.51 -9.64
CA TYR A 90 -5.84 3.50 -9.71
C TYR A 90 -6.99 2.93 -10.54
N ASN A 91 -8.13 2.67 -9.88
CA ASN A 91 -9.30 2.04 -10.47
C ASN A 91 -10.53 2.94 -10.32
N ILE A 92 -10.95 3.52 -11.43
CA ILE A 92 -12.22 4.22 -11.56
C ILE A 92 -13.08 3.51 -12.60
N LYS A 93 -14.39 3.78 -12.60
CA LYS A 93 -15.41 3.06 -13.36
C LYS A 93 -15.03 2.72 -14.82
N ASP A 94 -14.32 3.61 -15.50
CA ASP A 94 -13.96 3.49 -16.91
C ASP A 94 -12.44 3.48 -17.17
N SER A 95 -11.60 3.46 -16.12
CA SER A 95 -10.14 3.42 -16.25
C SER A 95 -9.50 2.64 -15.10
N GLN A 96 -8.70 1.65 -15.48
CA GLN A 96 -7.83 0.93 -14.55
C GLN A 96 -6.39 1.14 -14.98
N GLU A 97 -5.65 1.92 -14.20
CA GLU A 97 -4.25 2.23 -14.42
C GLU A 97 -3.40 1.69 -13.28
N SER A 98 -2.16 1.36 -13.58
CA SER A 98 -1.21 0.95 -12.55
C SER A 98 0.22 1.37 -12.86
N VAL A 99 1.01 1.47 -11.80
CA VAL A 99 2.45 1.74 -11.86
C VAL A 99 3.14 0.98 -10.73
N ARG A 100 4.31 0.41 -11.03
CA ARG A 100 5.14 -0.26 -10.02
C ARG A 100 5.94 0.78 -9.25
N LEU A 101 5.94 0.69 -7.93
CA LEU A 101 6.67 1.58 -7.04
C LEU A 101 7.68 0.77 -6.22
N THR A 102 8.81 1.36 -5.84
CA THR A 102 9.61 0.79 -4.73
C THR A 102 8.84 0.89 -3.41
N ALA A 103 9.13 0.00 -2.47
CA ALA A 103 8.51 -0.02 -1.15
C ALA A 103 8.65 1.34 -0.43
N GLY A 104 9.82 1.99 -0.59
CA GLY A 104 10.06 3.35 -0.07
C GLY A 104 9.19 4.45 -0.69
N CYS A 105 8.67 4.24 -1.90
CA CYS A 105 7.80 5.18 -2.61
C CYS A 105 6.31 4.80 -2.54
N ALA A 106 5.96 3.62 -2.03
CA ALA A 106 4.60 3.09 -2.09
C ALA A 106 3.57 4.01 -1.41
N ASN A 107 3.87 4.45 -0.18
CA ASN A 107 2.96 5.32 0.58
C ASN A 107 2.86 6.71 -0.04
N SER A 108 3.99 7.33 -0.40
CA SER A 108 4.00 8.68 -0.97
C SER A 108 3.33 8.72 -2.34
N GLY A 109 3.58 7.72 -3.18
CA GLY A 109 2.92 7.56 -4.49
C GLY A 109 1.41 7.37 -4.34
N ALA A 110 0.98 6.43 -3.49
CA ALA A 110 -0.45 6.16 -3.26
C ALA A 110 -1.18 7.40 -2.74
N VAL A 111 -0.62 8.10 -1.74
CA VAL A 111 -1.20 9.34 -1.23
C VAL A 111 -1.29 10.37 -2.34
N SER A 112 -0.21 10.60 -3.08
CA SER A 112 -0.16 11.66 -4.10
C SER A 112 -1.20 11.46 -5.20
N VAL A 113 -1.41 10.21 -5.63
CA VAL A 113 -2.46 9.83 -6.59
C VAL A 113 -3.85 10.00 -5.97
N SER A 114 -4.07 9.53 -4.73
CA SER A 114 -5.38 9.62 -4.07
C SER A 114 -5.88 11.06 -3.88
N ILE A 115 -4.98 12.02 -3.70
CA ILE A 115 -5.32 13.45 -3.55
C ILE A 115 -5.17 14.25 -4.86
N ALA A 116 -4.95 13.55 -5.98
CA ALA A 116 -4.80 14.13 -7.32
C ALA A 116 -3.69 15.21 -7.43
N THR A 117 -2.61 15.05 -6.68
CA THR A 117 -1.40 15.88 -6.84
C THR A 117 -0.47 15.38 -7.94
N THR A 118 -0.64 14.12 -8.33
CA THR A 118 -0.01 13.44 -9.47
C THR A 118 -0.99 12.40 -9.99
N ASP A 119 -0.69 11.79 -11.13
CA ASP A 119 -1.46 10.67 -11.68
C ASP A 119 -0.55 9.48 -12.02
N VAL A 120 -1.16 8.32 -12.26
CA VAL A 120 -0.42 7.09 -12.58
C VAL A 120 0.40 7.23 -13.86
N GLY A 121 -0.09 7.99 -14.85
CA GLY A 121 0.62 8.28 -16.09
C GLY A 121 1.90 9.10 -15.85
N GLU A 122 1.85 10.11 -15.00
CA GLU A 122 3.00 10.91 -14.60
C GLU A 122 4.03 10.04 -13.87
N LEU A 123 3.60 9.26 -12.87
CA LEU A 123 4.50 8.33 -12.16
C LEU A 123 5.16 7.34 -13.11
N ARG A 124 4.40 6.80 -14.07
CA ARG A 124 4.93 5.89 -15.10
C ARG A 124 5.93 6.58 -16.03
N SER A 125 5.72 7.85 -16.36
CA SER A 125 6.66 8.63 -17.18
C SER A 125 8.00 8.90 -16.49
N LEU A 126 8.01 8.84 -15.16
CA LEU A 126 9.17 9.02 -14.29
C LEU A 126 9.76 7.71 -13.77
N ALA A 127 9.19 6.58 -14.18
CA ALA A 127 9.74 5.27 -13.86
C ALA A 127 11.05 5.04 -14.60
N ASP A 128 11.93 4.23 -14.02
CA ASP A 128 13.18 3.85 -14.67
C ASP A 128 12.90 2.87 -15.84
N ASP A 129 13.95 2.48 -16.55
CA ASP A 129 13.86 1.59 -17.73
C ASP A 129 13.17 0.24 -17.44
N ASP A 130 13.15 -0.19 -16.18
CA ASP A 130 12.46 -1.40 -15.73
C ASP A 130 10.96 -1.21 -15.40
N GLY A 131 10.44 0.02 -15.59
CA GLY A 131 9.06 0.37 -15.32
C GLY A 131 8.74 0.59 -13.84
N VAL A 132 9.76 0.66 -12.96
CA VAL A 132 9.57 0.92 -11.52
C VAL A 132 9.87 2.38 -11.20
N TYR A 133 8.92 3.03 -10.55
CA TYR A 133 9.08 4.39 -10.03
C TYR A 133 9.83 4.39 -8.70
N ARG A 134 10.94 5.12 -8.67
CA ARG A 134 11.85 5.23 -7.51
C ARG A 134 11.91 6.63 -6.89
N GLY A 135 10.89 7.47 -7.13
CA GLY A 135 10.85 8.86 -6.67
C GLY A 135 11.18 9.90 -7.75
N GLY A 136 11.25 9.47 -9.01
CA GLY A 136 11.62 10.30 -10.15
C GLY A 136 13.12 10.61 -10.21
N PRO A 137 13.57 11.41 -11.19
CA PRO A 137 14.97 11.78 -11.31
C PRO A 137 15.43 12.42 -10.01
N GLN A 138 16.63 12.04 -9.52
CA GLN A 138 17.23 12.65 -8.33
C GLN A 138 17.22 14.17 -8.49
N ARG A 139 16.22 14.83 -7.89
CA ARG A 139 16.22 16.27 -7.80
C ARG A 139 17.36 16.59 -6.83
N PRO A 140 18.30 17.47 -7.21
CA PRO A 140 19.29 17.94 -6.25
C PRO A 140 18.55 18.42 -5.01
N PRO A 141 19.13 18.22 -3.80
CA PRO A 141 18.51 18.66 -2.57
C PRO A 141 18.02 20.09 -2.73
N PRO A 142 16.83 20.45 -2.20
CA PRO A 142 16.33 21.81 -2.28
C PRO A 142 17.43 22.79 -1.88
N GLN A 143 17.87 23.62 -2.82
CA GLN A 143 18.88 24.62 -2.50
C GLN A 143 18.24 25.61 -1.53
N LYS A 144 18.87 25.77 -0.37
CA LYS A 144 18.45 26.79 0.60
C LYS A 144 18.40 28.13 -0.12
N GLY A 145 17.23 28.76 -0.13
CA GLY A 145 17.06 30.09 -0.70
C GLY A 145 18.06 31.07 -0.07
N GLY A 146 18.59 31.97 -0.89
CA GLY A 146 19.49 33.03 -0.43
C GLY A 146 18.82 33.93 0.61
N LYS A 147 19.62 34.74 1.30
CA LYS A 147 19.12 35.70 2.28
C LYS A 147 18.09 36.62 1.61
N ALA A 148 16.87 36.67 2.14
CA ALA A 148 15.82 37.54 1.61
C ALA A 148 16.31 39.02 1.63
N PRO A 149 16.03 39.81 0.58
CA PRO A 149 16.36 41.23 0.56
C PRO A 149 15.73 41.94 1.76
N LYS A 150 16.48 42.82 2.41
CA LYS A 150 15.93 43.65 3.48
C LYS A 150 14.93 44.63 2.86
N LYS A 151 13.70 44.67 3.40
CA LYS A 151 12.74 45.73 3.08
C LYS A 151 13.39 47.08 3.37
N GLN A 152 13.42 47.97 2.38
CA GLN A 152 13.65 49.39 2.63
C GLN A 152 12.33 49.99 3.11
N LEU A 153 12.38 50.60 4.30
CA LEU A 153 11.30 51.42 4.87
C LEU A 153 11.52 52.87 4.45
#